data_AF-A0A510VNY7-F1
#
_entry.id   AF-A0A510VNY7-F1
#
_cell.length_a   1.000
_cell.length_b   1.000
_cell.length_c   1.000
_cell.angle_alpha   90.00
_cell.angle_beta   90.00
_cell.angle_gamma   90.00
#
_symmetry.space_group_name_H-M   'P 1'
#
loop_
_entity.id
_entity.type
_entity.pdbx_description
1 polymer ?
#
loop_
_entity_poly.entity_id
_entity_poly.type
_entity_poly.pdbx_seq_one_letter_code
_entity_poly.pdbx_strand_id
1 'polypeptide(L)'
;MPATNVHTHNMHYLTANGTPVFNVPHNLAHFRHDYSISQDVMQRKLGSETPIFTYPYGTGTPQVQAFLEQQPLQVIYTLNTGIVGRHSDLKSTPRVIINSNSWHSVTNWLSGRKATE
;
A
#
# COMPACT_ATOMS: atom_id res chain seq x y z
N MET A 1 -5.05 17.15 11.23
CA MET A 1 -3.88 16.88 10.38
C MET A 1 -4.30 15.92 9.27
N PRO A 2 -3.99 16.16 7.99
CA PRO A 2 -4.22 15.16 6.94
C PRO A 2 -3.45 13.88 7.27
N ALA A 3 -4.10 12.72 7.12
CA ALA A 3 -3.44 11.43 7.31
C ALA A 3 -2.38 11.25 6.22
N THR A 4 -1.11 11.16 6.62
CA THR A 4 0.01 10.93 5.71
C THR A 4 0.43 9.47 5.81
N ASN A 5 0.82 8.85 4.71
CA ASN A 5 1.27 7.45 4.67
C ASN A 5 2.74 7.35 4.26
N VAL A 6 3.33 6.17 4.48
CA VAL A 6 4.66 5.83 3.92
C VAL A 6 4.51 4.93 2.71
N HIS A 7 5.42 5.10 1.76
CA HIS A 7 5.44 4.38 0.47
C HIS A 7 6.84 3.89 0.13
N THR A 8 7.55 3.36 1.15
CA THR A 8 9.02 3.20 1.20
C THR A 8 9.76 4.53 1.22
N HIS A 9 11.01 4.51 1.69
CA HIS A 9 11.89 5.67 1.67
C HIS A 9 12.69 5.73 0.37
N ASN A 10 13.30 4.61 -0.01
CA ASN A 10 14.13 4.48 -1.21
C ASN A 10 14.05 3.06 -1.80
N MET A 11 12.86 2.48 -1.87
CA MET A 11 12.65 1.16 -2.49
C MET A 11 11.50 1.13 -3.52
N HIS A 12 11.04 2.31 -3.97
CA HIS A 12 10.05 2.45 -5.04
C HIS A 12 10.70 2.34 -6.42
N TYR A 13 11.31 1.19 -6.70
CA TYR A 13 11.85 0.86 -8.03
C TYR A 13 11.72 -0.62 -8.33
N LEU A 14 11.77 -0.92 -9.63
CA LEU A 14 11.77 -2.27 -10.14
C LEU A 14 13.21 -2.70 -10.44
N THR A 15 13.51 -3.96 -10.20
CA THR A 15 14.70 -4.63 -10.76
C THR A 15 14.57 -4.78 -12.28
N ALA A 16 15.64 -5.19 -12.95
CA ALA A 16 15.67 -5.35 -14.41
C ALA A 16 14.61 -6.33 -14.96
N ASN A 17 14.12 -7.27 -14.15
CA ASN A 17 13.09 -8.23 -14.54
C ASN A 17 11.65 -7.79 -14.15
N GLY A 18 11.47 -6.54 -13.71
CA GLY A 18 10.16 -6.00 -13.33
C GLY A 18 9.69 -6.37 -11.92
N THR A 19 10.53 -7.01 -11.09
CA THR A 19 10.19 -7.31 -9.68
C THR A 19 10.43 -6.07 -8.82
N PRO A 20 9.47 -5.64 -7.96
CA PRO A 20 9.72 -4.61 -6.96
C PRO A 20 10.91 -4.97 -6.08
N VAL A 21 11.86 -4.05 -5.87
CA VAL A 21 13.14 -4.41 -5.24
C VAL A 21 13.00 -4.97 -3.82
N PHE A 22 11.99 -4.52 -3.06
CA PHE A 22 11.69 -5.00 -1.72
C PHE A 22 11.06 -6.40 -1.68
N ASN A 23 10.58 -6.90 -2.82
CA ASN A 23 10.05 -8.26 -2.95
C ASN A 23 11.15 -9.29 -3.27
N VAL A 24 12.38 -8.85 -3.56
CA VAL A 24 13.49 -9.77 -3.76
C VAL A 24 13.92 -10.36 -2.41
N PRO A 25 13.98 -11.70 -2.23
CA PRO A 25 14.16 -12.32 -0.92
C PRO A 25 15.37 -11.81 -0.11
N HIS A 26 16.51 -11.58 -0.77
CA HIS A 26 17.72 -11.08 -0.11
C HIS A 26 17.61 -9.61 0.35
N ASN A 27 16.60 -8.88 -0.12
CA ASN A 27 16.36 -7.48 0.25
C ASN A 27 15.43 -7.32 1.44
N LEU A 28 14.94 -8.41 2.07
CA LEU A 28 14.03 -8.29 3.21
C LEU A 28 14.64 -7.47 4.36
N ALA A 29 15.92 -7.66 4.66
CA ALA A 29 16.61 -6.87 5.69
C ALA A 29 16.71 -5.38 5.31
N HIS A 30 17.00 -5.09 4.04
CA HIS A 30 17.02 -3.72 3.51
C HIS A 30 15.63 -3.08 3.59
N PHE A 31 14.57 -3.82 3.28
CA PHE A 31 13.19 -3.32 3.40
C PHE A 31 12.81 -2.97 4.83
N ARG A 32 13.18 -3.79 5.81
CA ARG A 32 12.91 -3.48 7.23
C ARG A 32 13.59 -2.18 7.66
N HIS A 33 14.84 -1.99 7.23
CA HIS A 33 15.58 -0.77 7.50
C HIS A 33 14.98 0.46 6.80
N ASP A 34 14.62 0.32 5.52
CA ASP A 34 13.97 1.37 4.71
C ASP A 34 12.62 1.80 5.30
N TYR A 35 11.82 0.85 5.80
CA TYR A 35 10.59 1.13 6.53
C TYR A 35 10.85 1.94 7.81
N SER A 36 11.86 1.57 8.60
CA SER A 36 12.25 2.34 9.79
C SER A 36 12.61 3.77 9.45
N ILE A 37 13.43 3.97 8.40
CA ILE A 37 13.80 5.32 7.94
C ILE A 37 12.55 6.10 7.51
N SER A 38 11.59 5.44 6.85
CA SER A 38 10.33 6.07 6.47
C SER A 38 9.60 6.62 7.70
N GLN A 39 9.48 5.83 8.77
CA GLN A 39 8.85 6.27 10.01
C GLN A 39 9.65 7.37 10.73
N ASP A 40 10.98 7.27 10.75
CA ASP A 40 11.86 8.31 11.32
C ASP A 40 11.74 9.65 10.59
N VAL A 41 11.60 9.61 9.26
CA VAL A 41 11.35 10.82 8.45
C VAL A 41 9.99 11.41 8.81
N MET A 42 8.95 10.59 8.93
CA MET A 42 7.62 11.03 9.34
C MET A 42 7.64 11.70 10.71
N GLN A 43 8.25 11.05 11.71
CA GLN A 43 8.39 11.59 13.06
C GLN A 43 9.13 12.94 13.05
N ARG A 44 10.26 13.04 12.35
CA ARG A 44 11.05 14.28 12.31
C ARG A 44 10.38 15.42 11.56
N LYS A 45 9.63 15.13 10.50
CA LYS A 45 9.04 16.15 9.61
C LYS A 45 7.64 16.58 10.05
N LEU A 46 6.88 15.67 10.67
CA LEU A 46 5.46 15.87 10.97
C LEU A 46 5.13 15.67 12.45
N GLY A 47 6.12 15.30 13.27
CA GLY A 47 5.96 15.13 14.72
C GLY A 47 5.29 13.80 15.12
N SER A 48 5.00 12.92 14.16
CA SER A 48 4.40 11.61 14.40
C SER A 48 4.82 10.58 13.36
N GLU A 49 4.98 9.33 13.77
CA GLU A 49 4.93 8.17 12.87
C GLU A 49 3.54 8.04 12.20
N THR A 50 3.45 7.22 11.14
CA THR A 50 2.18 6.92 10.49
C THR A 50 1.75 5.47 10.69
N PRO A 51 0.45 5.22 10.98
CA PRO A 51 -0.11 3.89 11.01
C PRO A 51 -0.50 3.37 9.62
N ILE A 52 -0.10 4.04 8.53
CA ILE A 52 -0.53 3.71 7.16
C ILE A 52 0.68 3.41 6.28
N PHE A 53 0.69 2.20 5.71
CA PHE A 53 1.65 1.80 4.67
C PHE A 53 0.94 1.61 3.34
N THR A 54 1.58 2.01 2.24
CA THR A 54 1.11 1.74 0.88
C THR A 54 2.18 0.97 0.12
N TYR A 55 1.83 -0.18 -0.46
CA TYR A 55 2.77 -0.92 -1.31
C TYR A 55 3.09 -0.18 -2.61
N PRO A 56 4.37 0.11 -2.92
CA PRO A 56 4.77 0.40 -4.29
C PRO A 56 4.30 -0.71 -5.22
N TYR A 57 3.72 -0.35 -6.36
CA TYR A 57 3.18 -1.30 -7.34
C TYR A 57 2.06 -2.23 -6.82
N GLY A 58 1.61 -2.05 -5.57
CA GLY A 58 0.36 -2.60 -5.05
C GLY A 58 0.41 -3.96 -4.37
N THR A 59 1.55 -4.66 -4.37
CA THR A 59 1.64 -5.99 -3.73
C THR A 59 3.00 -6.21 -3.05
N GLY A 60 3.00 -7.12 -2.07
CA GLY A 60 4.20 -7.59 -1.37
C GLY A 60 4.28 -9.12 -1.38
N THR A 61 5.46 -9.66 -1.07
CA THR A 61 5.60 -11.10 -0.77
C THR A 61 5.01 -11.43 0.60
N PRO A 62 4.71 -12.72 0.89
CA PRO A 62 4.25 -13.13 2.23
C PRO A 62 5.20 -12.73 3.37
N GLN A 63 6.50 -12.71 3.11
CA GLN A 63 7.50 -12.31 4.11
C GLN A 63 7.46 -10.81 4.41
N VAL A 64 7.28 -9.99 3.37
CA VAL A 64 7.11 -8.54 3.49
C VAL A 64 5.78 -8.22 4.20
N GLN A 65 4.70 -8.90 3.83
CA GLN A 65 3.39 -8.77 4.46
C GLN A 65 3.44 -9.12 5.95
N ALA A 66 4.02 -10.28 6.30
CA ALA A 66 4.16 -10.71 7.68
C ALA A 66 4.96 -9.70 8.53
N PHE A 67 6.00 -9.08 7.96
CA PHE A 67 6.73 -8.02 8.65
C PHE A 67 5.85 -6.79 8.89
N LEU A 68 5.10 -6.32 7.89
CA LEU A 68 4.24 -5.15 8.02
C LEU A 68 3.08 -5.40 9.01
N GLU A 69 2.52 -6.60 9.05
CA GLU A 69 1.47 -6.98 9.98
C GLU A 69 1.92 -6.91 11.45
N GLN A 70 3.20 -7.13 11.72
CA GLN A 70 3.81 -7.01 13.06
C GLN A 70 4.02 -5.56 13.51
N GLN A 71 3.91 -4.58 12.60
CA GLN A 71 4.08 -3.16 12.92
C GLN A 71 2.76 -2.56 13.45
N PRO A 72 2.79 -1.43 14.17
CA PRO A 72 1.60 -0.72 14.66
C PRO A 72 0.81 -0.02 13.53
N LEU A 73 0.77 -0.61 12.34
CA LEU A 73 -0.01 -0.15 11.19
C LEU A 73 -1.50 -0.46 11.42
N GLN A 74 -2.36 0.51 11.15
CA GLN A 74 -3.82 0.32 11.10
C GLN A 74 -4.28 -0.05 9.69
N VAL A 75 -3.55 0.38 8.66
CA VAL A 75 -3.93 0.17 7.25
C VAL A 75 -2.69 -0.17 6.40
N ILE A 76 -2.83 -1.19 5.56
CA ILE A 76 -1.86 -1.57 4.52
C ILE A 76 -2.59 -1.56 3.18
N TYR A 77 -2.28 -0.58 2.33
CA TYR A 77 -2.92 -0.42 1.03
C TYR A 77 -2.24 -1.26 -0.06
N THR A 78 -3.05 -2.03 -0.77
CA THR A 78 -2.67 -2.84 -1.93
C THR A 78 -3.26 -2.24 -3.22
N LEU A 79 -3.07 -2.92 -4.36
CA LEU A 79 -3.84 -2.71 -5.60
C LEU A 79 -4.67 -3.96 -5.95
N ASN A 80 -4.98 -4.79 -4.96
CA ASN A 80 -5.92 -5.89 -5.14
C ASN A 80 -7.32 -5.32 -5.44
N THR A 81 -8.08 -6.01 -6.28
CA THR A 81 -9.48 -5.65 -6.55
C THR A 81 -10.35 -6.00 -5.35
N GLY A 82 -11.19 -5.07 -4.90
CA GLY A 82 -12.16 -5.33 -3.84
C GLY A 82 -12.84 -4.05 -3.35
N ILE A 83 -13.92 -4.23 -2.58
CA ILE A 83 -14.65 -3.14 -1.92
C ILE A 83 -14.38 -3.25 -0.43
N VAL A 84 -13.97 -2.14 0.19
CA VAL A 84 -13.78 -2.04 1.64
C VAL A 84 -15.12 -1.77 2.30
N GLY A 85 -15.50 -2.59 3.28
CA GLY A 85 -16.71 -2.44 4.08
C GLY A 85 -16.43 -2.50 5.57
N ARG A 86 -17.49 -2.49 6.39
CA ARG A 86 -17.41 -2.43 7.87
C ARG A 86 -16.57 -3.55 8.51
N HIS A 87 -16.47 -4.71 7.86
CA HIS A 87 -15.80 -5.91 8.37
C HIS A 87 -14.54 -6.28 7.58
N SER A 88 -14.07 -5.40 6.70
CA SER A 88 -12.85 -5.67 5.93
C SER A 88 -11.61 -5.65 6.82
N ASP A 89 -10.71 -6.60 6.59
CA ASP A 89 -9.37 -6.54 7.17
C ASP A 89 -8.57 -5.43 6.47
N LEU A 90 -8.16 -4.43 7.25
CA LEU A 90 -7.42 -3.29 6.74
C LEU A 90 -5.92 -3.57 6.57
N LYS A 91 -5.43 -4.74 7.01
CA LYS A 91 -4.05 -5.21 6.78
C LYS A 91 -3.82 -5.70 5.34
N SER A 92 -4.86 -5.79 4.53
CA SER A 92 -4.77 -6.02 3.08
C SER A 92 -5.85 -5.23 2.34
N THR A 93 -5.77 -3.91 2.44
CA THR A 93 -6.83 -3.01 1.96
C THR A 93 -6.78 -2.87 0.44
N PRO A 94 -7.80 -3.32 -0.32
CA PRO A 94 -7.86 -3.16 -1.78
C PRO A 94 -8.01 -1.69 -2.18
N ARG A 95 -7.51 -1.34 -3.37
CA ARG A 95 -7.70 -0.02 -3.98
C ARG A 95 -7.83 -0.16 -5.49
N VAL A 96 -8.52 0.82 -6.09
CA VAL A 96 -8.65 0.93 -7.55
C VAL A 96 -7.70 2.02 -8.04
N ILE A 97 -6.91 1.71 -9.06
CA ILE A 97 -6.15 2.74 -9.81
C ILE A 97 -7.15 3.53 -10.63
N ILE A 98 -7.21 4.85 -10.42
CA ILE A 98 -8.05 5.74 -11.23
C ILE A 98 -7.30 6.12 -12.52
N ASN A 99 -7.90 5.79 -13.66
CA ASN A 99 -7.45 6.18 -14.99
C ASN A 99 -8.66 6.24 -15.95
N SER A 100 -8.42 6.53 -17.23
CA SER A 100 -9.47 6.60 -18.25
C SER A 100 -10.31 5.32 -18.36
N ASN A 101 -9.70 4.16 -18.08
CA ASN A 101 -10.36 2.86 -18.21
C ASN A 101 -11.18 2.50 -16.96
N SER A 102 -10.71 2.84 -15.76
CA SER A 102 -11.39 2.51 -14.50
C SER A 102 -12.44 3.55 -14.09
N TRP A 103 -12.31 4.80 -14.55
CA TRP A 103 -13.16 5.90 -14.09
C TRP A 103 -14.64 5.64 -14.36
N HIS A 104 -14.98 5.15 -15.55
CA HIS A 104 -16.37 4.84 -15.90
C HIS A 104 -16.96 3.81 -14.94
N SER A 105 -16.27 2.69 -14.71
CA SER A 105 -16.71 1.64 -13.76
C SER A 105 -16.89 2.16 -12.34
N VAL A 106 -15.96 3.01 -11.86
CA VAL A 106 -16.06 3.62 -10.53
C VAL A 106 -17.29 4.54 -10.43
N THR A 107 -17.54 5.37 -11.43
CA THR A 107 -18.73 6.26 -11.43
C THR A 107 -20.05 5.50 -11.53
N ASN A 108 -20.09 4.40 -12.28
CA ASN A 108 -21.26 3.52 -12.34
C ASN A 108 -21.53 2.87 -10.98
N TRP A 109 -20.48 2.35 -10.33
CA TRP A 109 -20.57 1.79 -8.98
C TRP A 109 -21.07 2.82 -7.95
N LEU A 110 -20.51 4.04 -7.97
CA LEU A 110 -20.90 5.13 -7.05
C LEU A 110 -22.34 5.61 -7.27
N SER A 111 -22.84 5.58 -8.51
CA SER A 111 -24.20 6.01 -8.84
C SER A 111 -25.26 4.94 -8.58
N GLY A 112 -24.88 3.75 -8.10
CA GLY A 112 -25.80 2.63 -7.87
C GLY A 112 -26.37 2.01 -9.14
N ARG A 113 -25.85 2.38 -10.33
CA ARG A 113 -26.25 1.75 -11.59
C ARG A 113 -25.57 0.40 -11.70
N LYS A 114 -26.35 -0.67 -11.82
CA LYS A 114 -25.81 -1.97 -12.20
C LYS A 114 -25.13 -1.83 -13.56
N ALA A 115 -23.92 -2.36 -13.70
CA ALA A 115 -23.29 -2.50 -15.00
C ALA A 115 -24.24 -3.33 -15.88
N THR A 116 -24.75 -2.72 -16.94
CA THR A 116 -25.46 -3.43 -18.00
C THR A 116 -24.40 -4.17 -18.81
N GLU A 117 -24.53 -5.50 -18.85
CA GLU A 117 -23.78 -6.40 -19.74
C GLU A 117 -24.06 -6.10 -21.22
#